data_AF-K0WGZ8-F1
#
_entry.id   AF-K0WGZ8-F1
#
_cell.length_a   1.000
_cell.length_b   1.000
_cell.length_c   1.000
_cell.angle_alpha   90.00
_cell.angle_beta   90.00
_cell.angle_gamma   90.00
#
_symmetry.space_group_name_H-M   'P 1'
#
loop_
_entity.id
_entity.type
_entity.pdbx_description
1 polymer ?
#
loop_
_entity_poly.entity_id
_entity_poly.type
_entity_poly.pdbx_seq_one_letter_code
_entity_poly.pdbx_strand_id
1 'polypeptide(L)'
;MGKRKFDDDQITGILKEHQAGVTVADVCHKHGISEPTFYRWQSLKYGNVGLYARRVRALEEENQKLKKLLAEAMLSAATLSEMLAKTSKG
;
A
#
# COMPACT_ATOMS: atom_id res chain seq x y z
N MET A 1 -2.93 32.24 -1.11
CA MET A 1 -3.77 31.07 -0.77
C MET A 1 -3.90 31.01 0.74
N GLY A 2 -5.12 30.99 1.29
CA GLY A 2 -5.33 30.99 2.73
C GLY A 2 -4.71 29.75 3.40
N LYS A 3 -4.27 29.87 4.66
CA LYS A 3 -3.78 28.73 5.43
C LYS A 3 -4.89 27.67 5.54
N ARG A 4 -4.57 26.41 5.23
CA ARG A 4 -5.48 25.29 5.49
C ARG A 4 -5.68 25.18 7.00
N LYS A 5 -6.93 25.17 7.45
CA LYS A 5 -7.30 25.06 8.87
C LYS A 5 -6.88 23.71 9.48
N PHE A 6 -6.82 22.67 8.66
CA PHE A 6 -6.42 21.32 9.04
C PHE A 6 -5.34 20.78 8.09
N ASP A 7 -4.31 20.15 8.65
CA ASP A 7 -3.34 19.34 7.91
C ASP A 7 -3.81 17.89 7.74
N ASP A 8 -3.02 17.10 7.01
CA ASP A 8 -3.36 15.73 6.64
C ASP A 8 -3.40 14.76 7.83
N ASP A 9 -2.61 15.00 8.86
CA ASP A 9 -2.55 14.17 10.08
C ASP A 9 -3.74 14.47 10.98
N GLN A 10 -4.09 15.75 11.11
CA GLN A 10 -5.31 16.20 11.80
C GLN A 10 -6.56 15.63 11.14
N ILE A 11 -6.67 15.71 9.81
CA ILE A 11 -7.79 15.10 9.06
C ILE A 11 -7.85 13.59 9.32
N THR A 12 -6.71 12.91 9.33
CA THR A 12 -6.65 11.46 9.60
C THR A 12 -7.10 11.14 11.02
N GLY A 13 -6.71 11.94 12.02
CA GLY A 13 -7.16 11.81 13.40
C GLY A 13 -8.68 11.96 13.54
N ILE A 14 -9.25 13.00 12.92
CA ILE A 14 -10.70 13.26 12.91
C ILE A 14 -11.47 12.07 12.31
N LEU A 15 -11.01 11.53 11.17
CA LEU A 15 -11.66 10.38 10.53
C LEU A 15 -11.57 9.10 11.38
N LYS A 16 -10.48 8.93 12.15
CA LYS A 16 -10.31 7.78 13.07
C LYS A 16 -11.26 7.82 14.25
N GLU A 17 -11.68 9.00 14.72
CA GLU A 17 -12.71 9.09 15.77
C GLU A 17 -14.02 8.43 15.33
N HIS A 18 -14.43 8.64 14.07
CA HIS A 18 -15.59 7.96 13.50
C HIS A 18 -15.37 6.44 13.39
N GLN A 19 -14.18 5.99 12.97
CA GLN A 19 -13.84 4.57 12.94
C GLN A 19 -13.85 3.91 14.32
N ALA A 20 -13.61 4.69 15.38
CA ALA A 20 -13.71 4.26 16.78
C ALA A 20 -15.15 4.27 17.33
N GLY A 21 -16.16 4.60 16.51
CA GLY A 21 -17.58 4.51 16.86
C GLY A 21 -18.28 5.83 17.14
N VAL A 22 -17.59 6.98 17.04
CA VAL A 22 -18.23 8.30 17.19
C VAL A 22 -19.11 8.61 15.97
N THR A 23 -20.28 9.21 16.19
CA THR A 23 -21.17 9.57 15.07
C THR A 23 -20.56 10.69 14.22
N VAL A 24 -20.89 10.73 12.92
CA VAL A 24 -20.41 11.80 12.03
C VAL A 24 -20.87 13.17 12.52
N ALA A 25 -22.09 13.27 13.04
CA ALA A 25 -22.64 14.50 13.60
C ALA A 25 -21.80 15.01 14.78
N ASP A 26 -21.44 14.13 15.72
CA ASP A 26 -20.62 14.49 16.89
C ASP A 26 -19.20 14.89 16.48
N VAL A 27 -18.58 14.16 15.54
CA VAL A 27 -17.27 14.52 14.99
C VAL A 27 -17.32 15.89 14.32
N CYS A 28 -18.35 16.15 13.52
CA CYS A 28 -18.54 17.43 12.84
C CYS A 28 -18.73 18.59 13.83
N HIS A 29 -19.55 18.38 14.86
CA HIS A 29 -19.77 19.35 15.92
C HIS A 29 -18.48 19.65 16.69
N LYS A 30 -17.77 18.60 17.15
CA LYS A 30 -16.54 18.72 17.94
C LYS A 30 -15.43 19.48 17.20
N HIS A 31 -15.26 19.21 15.91
CA HIS A 31 -14.17 19.78 15.11
C HIS A 31 -14.58 21.03 14.32
N GLY A 32 -15.85 21.45 14.43
CA GLY A 32 -16.37 22.62 13.73
C GLY A 32 -16.24 22.48 12.20
N ILE A 33 -16.60 21.31 11.68
CA ILE A 33 -16.64 20.99 10.25
C ILE A 33 -18.04 20.58 9.85
N SER A 34 -18.36 20.67 8.55
CA SER A 34 -19.63 20.19 8.02
C SER A 34 -19.54 18.72 7.59
N GLU A 35 -20.65 17.98 7.64
CA GLU A 35 -20.69 16.59 7.17
C GLU A 35 -20.21 16.41 5.71
N PRO A 36 -20.53 17.31 4.75
CA PRO A 36 -19.97 17.23 3.41
C PRO A 36 -18.43 17.32 3.39
N THR A 37 -17.84 18.11 4.29
CA THR A 37 -16.38 18.19 4.43
C THR A 37 -15.82 16.87 4.95
N PHE A 38 -16.48 16.29 5.96
CA PHE A 38 -16.12 14.98 6.50
C PHE A 38 -16.14 13.90 5.42
N TYR A 39 -17.24 13.74 4.68
CA TYR A 39 -17.35 12.72 3.64
C TYR A 39 -16.36 12.94 2.49
N ARG A 40 -16.08 14.19 2.12
CA ARG A 40 -15.03 14.50 1.14
C ARG A 40 -13.66 14.02 1.63
N TRP A 41 -13.30 14.29 2.88
CA TRP A 41 -12.04 13.81 3.46
C TRP A 41 -11.99 12.29 3.55
N GLN A 42 -13.09 11.66 3.97
CA GLN A 42 -13.20 10.20 4.04
C GLN A 42 -13.01 9.56 2.66
N SER A 43 -13.63 10.11 1.63
CA SER A 43 -13.47 9.65 0.24
C SER A 43 -12.03 9.83 -0.27
N LEU A 44 -11.40 10.97 0.00
CA LEU A 44 -10.01 11.21 -0.41
C LEU A 44 -9.01 10.30 0.31
N LYS A 45 -9.23 9.99 1.60
CA LYS A 45 -8.32 9.16 2.40
C LYS A 45 -8.55 7.66 2.19
N TYR A 46 -9.79 7.23 1.99
CA TYR A 46 -10.14 5.81 1.96
C TYR A 46 -10.74 5.31 0.64
N GLY A 47 -11.21 6.20 -0.25
CA GLY A 47 -11.88 5.82 -1.49
C GLY A 47 -11.02 4.98 -2.44
N ASN A 48 -9.69 5.19 -2.42
CA ASN A 48 -8.75 4.47 -3.27
C ASN A 48 -8.01 3.33 -2.57
N VAL A 49 -8.22 3.12 -1.26
CA VAL A 49 -7.47 2.13 -0.47
C VAL A 49 -7.67 0.71 -1.00
N GLY A 50 -8.88 0.37 -1.47
CA GLY A 50 -9.15 -0.93 -2.07
C GLY A 50 -8.38 -1.17 -3.38
N LEU A 51 -8.20 -0.14 -4.20
CA LEU A 51 -7.43 -0.23 -5.44
C LEU A 51 -5.93 -0.36 -5.15
N TYR A 52 -5.42 0.45 -4.21
CA TYR A 52 -4.02 0.35 -3.80
C TYR A 52 -3.70 -1.01 -3.18
N ALA A 53 -4.56 -1.53 -2.29
CA ALA A 53 -4.37 -2.85 -1.69
C ALA A 53 -4.32 -3.97 -2.74
N ARG A 54 -5.20 -3.93 -3.76
CA ARG A 54 -5.18 -4.88 -4.88
C ARG A 54 -3.88 -4.78 -5.69
N ARG A 55 -3.43 -3.55 -6.00
CA ARG A 55 -2.19 -3.34 -6.75
C ARG A 55 -0.97 -3.83 -5.98
N VAL A 56 -0.90 -3.56 -4.68
CA VAL A 56 0.18 -4.03 -3.80
C VAL A 56 0.22 -5.56 -3.79
N ARG A 57 -0.92 -6.24 -3.57
CA ARG A 57 -0.98 -7.71 -3.57
C ARG A 57 -0.51 -8.30 -4.91
N ALA A 58 -0.96 -7.75 -6.03
CA ALA A 58 -0.54 -8.21 -7.35
C ALA A 58 0.98 -8.05 -7.57
N LEU A 59 1.56 -6.94 -7.11
CA LEU A 59 3.00 -6.71 -7.18
C LEU A 59 3.78 -7.66 -6.27
N GLU A 60 3.28 -7.96 -5.07
CA GLU A 60 3.89 -8.93 -4.16
C GLU A 60 3.89 -10.35 -4.75
N GLU A 61 2.76 -10.80 -5.32
CA GLU A 61 2.63 -12.09 -6.00
C GLU A 61 3.59 -12.20 -7.20
N GLU A 62 3.66 -11.16 -8.03
CA GLU A 62 4.59 -11.11 -9.16
C GLU A 62 6.05 -11.14 -8.69
N ASN A 63 6.39 -10.39 -7.64
CA ASN A 63 7.74 -10.38 -7.07
C ASN A 63 8.15 -11.76 -6.54
N GLN A 64 7.24 -12.46 -5.86
CA GLN A 64 7.45 -13.83 -5.40
C GLN A 64 7.72 -14.78 -6.58
N LYS A 65 6.92 -14.68 -7.65
CA LYS A 65 7.10 -15.48 -8.86
C LYS A 65 8.45 -15.21 -9.52
N LEU A 66 8.83 -13.95 -9.66
CA LEU A 66 10.10 -13.54 -10.25
C LEU A 66 11.30 -14.04 -9.44
N LYS A 67 11.24 -13.94 -8.10
CA LYS A 67 12.30 -14.47 -7.22
C LYS A 67 12.48 -15.97 -7.36
N LYS A 68 11.38 -16.73 -7.48
CA LYS A 68 11.42 -18.18 -7.71
C LYS A 68 12.11 -18.51 -9.04
N LEU A 69 11.68 -17.87 -10.13
CA LEU A 69 12.27 -18.09 -11.45
C LEU A 69 13.76 -17.71 -11.49
N LEU A 70 14.14 -16.61 -10.81
CA LEU A 70 15.53 -16.21 -10.71
C LEU A 70 16.38 -17.27 -9.99
N ALA A 71 15.88 -17.81 -8.87
CA ALA A 71 16.58 -18.87 -8.14
C ALA A 71 16.76 -20.15 -8.99
N GLU A 72 15.73 -20.56 -9.72
CA GLU A 72 15.78 -21.72 -10.64
C GLU A 72 16.78 -21.49 -11.78
N ALA A 73 16.80 -20.29 -12.36
CA ALA A 73 17.76 -19.91 -13.40
C ALA A 73 19.20 -19.89 -12.88
N MET A 74 19.43 -19.32 -11.70
CA MET A 74 20.75 -19.29 -11.07
C MET A 74 21.27 -20.70 -10.76
N LEU A 75 20.41 -21.59 -10.25
CA LEU A 75 20.76 -22.98 -10.01
C LEU A 75 21.14 -23.69 -11.31
N SER A 76 20.37 -23.50 -12.37
CA SER A 76 20.62 -24.09 -13.69
C SER A 76 21.92 -23.57 -14.32
N ALA A 77 22.22 -22.28 -14.16
CA ALA A 77 23.47 -21.69 -14.64
C ALA A 77 24.69 -22.24 -13.88
N ALA A 78 24.56 -22.44 -12.57
CA ALA A 78 25.62 -23.02 -11.74
C ALA A 78 25.92 -24.47 -12.13
N THR A 79 24.89 -25.30 -12.31
CA THR A 79 25.07 -26.71 -12.72
C THR A 79 25.70 -26.83 -14.11
N LEU A 80 25.26 -26.01 -15.07
CA LEU A 80 25.87 -25.98 -16.42
C LEU A 80 27.35 -25.56 -16.36
N SER A 81 27.68 -24.56 -15.54
CA SER A 81 29.07 -24.10 -15.37
C SER A 81 29.94 -25.19 -14.76
N GLU A 82 29.44 -25.94 -13.77
CA GLU A 82 30.15 -27.06 -13.16
C GLU A 82 30.39 -28.21 -14.16
N MET A 83 29.37 -28.55 -14.96
CA MET A 83 29.50 -29.56 -16.01
C MET A 83 30.56 -29.18 -17.06
N LEU A 84 30.55 -27.94 -17.55
CA LEU A 84 31.53 -27.43 -18.51
C LEU A 84 32.96 -27.44 -17.93
N ALA A 85 33.12 -27.06 -16.67
CA ALA A 85 34.42 -27.10 -15.99
C ALA A 85 34.95 -28.54 -15.86
N LYS A 86 34.06 -29.54 -15.71
CA LYS A 86 34.43 -30.96 -15.66
C LYS A 86 34.85 -31.49 -17.02
N THR A 87 34.18 -31.10 -18.10
CA THR A 87 34.51 -31.54 -19.47
C THR A 87 35.76 -30.87 -20.03
N SER A 88 36.14 -29.68 -19.54
CA SER A 88 37.34 -28.96 -19.96
C SER A 88 38.65 -29.47 -19.32
N LYS A 89 38.57 -30.33 -18.29
CA LYS A 89 39.72 -30.81 -17.52
C LYS A 89 40.11 -32.28 -17.80
N GLY A 90 39.46 -32.92 -18.78
CA GLY A 90 39.83 -34.23 -19.32
C GLY A 90 40.32 -34.08 -20.74
#